data_AF-A0A8F0WFN7-F1
#
_entry.id   AF-A0A8F0WFN7-F1
#
_cell.length_a   1.000
_cell.length_b   1.000
_cell.length_c   1.000
_cell.angle_alpha   90.00
_cell.angle_beta   90.00
_cell.angle_gamma   90.00
#
_symmetry.space_group_name_H-M   'P 1'
#
loop_
_entity.id
_entity.type
_entity.pdbx_description
1 polymer ?
#
loop_
_entity_poly.entity_id
_entity_poly.type
_entity_poly.pdbx_seq_one_letter_code
_entity_poly.pdbx_strand_id
1 'polypeptide(L)'
;MHAKNLYFDDLDCDLDRFRSLATNPKTEVIDLQSISEARVALQGEFEKMYNNVRRPTNQNLDLDFECDHSTYKFLDVKNPIDFDKIPKELKMKKDGTIKEFPSYEQIGYDMGKKIPKQKKFFMKEMDGPKKPEEVLHLVNVGQLNHSKKKQDLVNGILKGLKDSGESAEDIKFLNYDGVRNDE
;
A
#
# COMPACT_ATOMS: atom_id res chain seq x y z
N MET A 1 -21.74 19.89 5.13
CA MET A 1 -21.23 18.52 5.37
C MET A 1 -19.87 18.66 6.05
N HIS A 2 -19.79 18.37 7.34
CA HIS A 2 -18.55 18.50 8.10
C HIS A 2 -17.57 17.40 7.68
N ALA A 3 -16.45 17.79 7.07
CA ALA A 3 -15.27 16.94 6.96
C ALA A 3 -14.86 16.58 8.40
N LYS A 4 -15.13 15.33 8.80
CA LYS A 4 -14.59 14.77 10.04
C LYS A 4 -13.07 14.89 9.94
N ASN A 5 -12.46 15.51 10.95
CA ASN A 5 -11.03 15.75 11.09
C ASN A 5 -10.20 14.62 10.47
N LEU A 6 -9.58 14.91 9.31
CA LEU A 6 -8.50 14.09 8.76
C LEU A 6 -7.32 14.31 9.71
N TYR A 7 -7.05 13.37 10.62
CA TYR A 7 -5.90 13.45 11.53
C TYR A 7 -4.62 13.57 10.72
N PHE A 8 -4.05 14.76 10.67
CA PHE A 8 -2.97 15.15 9.77
C PHE A 8 -1.62 15.25 10.50
N ASP A 9 -1.63 15.02 11.81
CA ASP A 9 -0.62 15.52 12.74
C ASP A 9 0.74 14.80 12.67
N ASP A 10 0.87 13.76 11.85
CA ASP A 10 2.03 12.83 11.85
C ASP A 10 2.95 12.92 10.61
N LEU A 11 2.62 13.72 9.59
CA LEU A 11 3.36 13.77 8.32
C LEU A 11 3.70 15.22 7.96
N ASP A 12 4.96 15.47 7.58
CA ASP A 12 5.43 16.80 7.11
C ASP A 12 4.89 17.09 5.70
N CYS A 13 3.64 17.51 5.65
CA CYS A 13 2.88 17.84 4.45
C CYS A 13 2.05 19.09 4.75
N ASP A 14 1.44 19.71 3.74
CA ASP A 14 0.35 20.67 3.93
C ASP A 14 -1.01 20.02 3.61
N LEU A 15 -2.09 20.60 4.14
CA LEU A 15 -3.43 19.99 4.04
C LEU A 15 -3.92 19.87 2.58
N ASP A 16 -3.56 20.83 1.72
CA ASP A 16 -4.01 20.83 0.33
C ASP A 16 -3.25 19.78 -0.48
N ARG A 17 -1.94 19.64 -0.23
CA ARG A 17 -1.14 18.53 -0.77
C ARG A 17 -1.67 17.18 -0.31
N PHE A 18 -1.99 17.02 0.97
CA PHE A 18 -2.56 15.76 1.45
C PHE A 18 -3.93 15.47 0.82
N ARG A 19 -4.80 16.46 0.69
CA ARG A 19 -6.09 16.29 0.01
C ARG A 19 -5.88 15.86 -1.45
N SER A 20 -4.95 16.49 -2.16
CA SER A 20 -4.61 16.09 -3.54
C SER A 20 -4.16 14.63 -3.62
N LEU A 21 -3.30 14.19 -2.71
CA LEU A 21 -2.86 12.79 -2.62
C LEU A 21 -3.98 11.85 -2.20
N ALA A 22 -4.87 12.27 -1.30
CA ALA A 22 -5.96 11.46 -0.79
C ALA A 22 -7.19 11.45 -1.71
N THR A 23 -7.22 12.23 -2.79
CA THR A 23 -8.27 12.15 -3.80
C THR A 23 -8.02 10.97 -4.72
N ASN A 24 -9.00 10.07 -4.81
CA ASN A 24 -8.97 8.95 -5.74
C ASN A 24 -9.05 9.48 -7.19
N PRO A 25 -8.07 9.19 -8.05
CA PRO A 25 -8.02 9.77 -9.40
C PRO A 25 -9.16 9.28 -10.31
N LYS A 26 -9.78 8.13 -10.02
CA LYS A 26 -10.86 7.57 -10.84
C LYS A 26 -12.25 8.06 -10.43
N THR A 27 -12.46 8.35 -9.15
CA THR A 27 -13.77 8.76 -8.62
C THR A 27 -13.85 10.21 -8.20
N GLU A 28 -12.70 10.90 -8.12
CA GLU A 28 -12.54 12.28 -7.63
C GLU A 28 -13.03 12.46 -6.17
N VAL A 29 -13.17 11.36 -5.42
CA VAL A 29 -13.61 11.36 -4.02
C VAL A 29 -12.46 10.97 -3.11
N ILE A 30 -12.44 11.55 -1.91
CA ILE A 30 -11.57 11.12 -0.82
C ILE A 30 -12.25 9.96 -0.09
N ASP A 31 -11.70 8.76 -0.23
CA ASP A 31 -12.18 7.54 0.43
C ASP A 31 -11.15 6.98 1.43
N LEU A 32 -11.53 5.99 2.22
CA LEU A 32 -10.65 5.44 3.27
C LEU A 32 -9.40 4.77 2.69
N GLN A 33 -9.52 4.16 1.51
CA GLN A 33 -8.39 3.51 0.86
C GLN A 33 -7.40 4.57 0.37
N SER A 34 -7.89 5.61 -0.34
CA SER A 34 -7.04 6.68 -0.86
C SER A 34 -6.35 7.49 0.24
N ILE A 35 -7.03 7.69 1.40
CA ILE A 35 -6.41 8.26 2.61
C ILE A 35 -5.27 7.37 3.11
N SER A 36 -5.51 6.06 3.23
CA SER A 36 -4.51 5.10 3.72
C SER A 36 -3.29 5.05 2.80
N GLU A 37 -3.50 5.01 1.49
CA GLU A 37 -2.45 5.06 0.48
C GLU A 37 -1.62 6.34 0.59
N ALA A 38 -2.27 7.51 0.66
CA ALA A 38 -1.60 8.80 0.74
C ALA A 38 -0.69 8.91 1.97
N ARG A 39 -1.15 8.42 3.13
CA ARG A 39 -0.33 8.41 4.35
C ARG A 39 0.91 7.53 4.21
N VAL A 40 0.76 6.33 3.67
CA VAL A 40 1.88 5.39 3.48
C VAL A 40 2.89 5.97 2.49
N ALA A 41 2.41 6.59 1.41
CA ALA A 41 3.27 7.20 0.42
C ALA A 41 4.02 8.43 0.98
N LEU A 42 3.38 9.25 1.79
CA LEU A 42 4.04 10.35 2.50
C LEU A 42 5.03 9.86 3.56
N GLN A 43 4.73 8.75 4.26
CA GLN A 43 5.68 8.15 5.20
C GLN A 43 6.96 7.69 4.49
N GLY A 44 6.85 7.06 3.32
CA GLY A 44 8.03 6.68 2.54
C GLY A 44 8.86 7.88 2.06
N GLU A 45 8.21 9.02 1.78
CA GLU A 45 8.90 10.28 1.48
C GLU A 45 9.60 10.85 2.73
N PHE A 46 8.95 10.85 3.89
CA PHE A 46 9.53 11.25 5.17
C PHE A 46 10.78 10.40 5.53
N GLU A 47 10.73 9.10 5.23
CA GLU A 47 11.87 8.17 5.37
C GLU A 47 12.93 8.31 4.27
N LYS A 48 12.79 9.30 3.37
CA LYS A 48 13.72 9.63 2.28
C LYS A 48 13.91 8.51 1.25
N MET A 49 12.90 7.67 1.06
CA MET A 49 12.93 6.60 0.05
C MET A 49 12.80 7.14 -1.38
N TYR A 50 12.14 8.29 -1.51
CA TYR A 50 11.89 9.07 -2.72
C TYR A 50 11.45 10.46 -2.30
N ASN A 51 11.28 11.37 -3.26
CA ASN A 51 10.79 12.73 -3.01
C ASN A 51 9.56 13.03 -3.86
N ASN A 52 8.82 14.08 -3.50
CA ASN A 52 7.79 14.68 -4.34
C ASN A 52 6.72 13.67 -4.82
N VAL A 53 6.15 12.93 -3.86
CA VAL A 53 5.04 12.02 -4.15
C VAL A 53 3.83 12.81 -4.64
N ARG A 54 3.18 12.28 -5.67
CA ARG A 54 2.00 12.87 -6.33
C ARG A 54 1.14 11.78 -6.96
N ARG A 55 -0.15 12.06 -7.22
CA ARG A 55 -0.98 11.13 -8.00
C ARG A 55 -0.46 11.01 -9.44
N PRO A 56 -0.65 9.87 -10.11
CA PRO A 56 -0.16 9.68 -11.47
C PRO A 56 -0.73 10.72 -12.43
N THR A 57 0.12 11.22 -13.32
CA THR A 57 -0.27 12.16 -14.36
C THR A 57 -1.25 11.50 -15.32
N ASN A 58 -0.98 10.23 -15.69
CA ASN A 58 -1.93 9.40 -16.42
C ASN A 58 -2.81 8.61 -15.43
N GLN A 59 -4.04 9.07 -15.23
CA GLN A 59 -5.01 8.46 -14.31
C GLN A 59 -5.52 7.07 -14.76
N ASN A 60 -5.23 6.66 -16.00
CA ASN A 60 -5.55 5.32 -16.48
C ASN A 60 -4.51 4.27 -16.05
N LEU A 61 -3.32 4.70 -15.58
CA LEU A 61 -2.35 3.79 -14.98
C LEU A 61 -2.91 3.25 -13.66
N ASP A 62 -2.92 1.93 -13.52
CA ASP A 62 -3.36 1.26 -12.30
C ASP A 62 -2.24 1.22 -11.24
N LEU A 63 -1.65 2.40 -11.00
CA LEU A 63 -0.61 2.67 -10.01
C LEU A 63 -1.10 3.78 -9.06
N ASP A 64 -0.63 3.77 -7.82
CA ASP A 64 -1.19 4.67 -6.81
C ASP A 64 -0.59 6.08 -6.88
N PHE A 65 0.71 6.18 -7.16
CA PHE A 65 1.46 7.44 -7.17
C PHE A 65 2.64 7.44 -8.15
N GLU A 66 3.12 8.64 -8.45
CA GLU A 66 4.44 8.94 -9.00
C GLU A 66 5.36 9.55 -7.93
N CYS A 67 6.66 9.46 -8.15
CA CYS A 67 7.67 10.09 -7.29
C CYS A 67 8.93 10.47 -8.06
N ASP A 68 9.76 11.30 -7.42
CA ASP A 68 11.09 11.66 -7.89
C ASP A 68 12.14 10.82 -7.15
N HIS A 69 12.73 9.87 -7.87
CA HIS A 69 13.87 9.07 -7.45
C HIS A 69 14.76 8.72 -8.66
N SER A 70 16.01 8.33 -8.44
CA SER A 70 16.91 7.93 -9.53
C SER A 70 16.41 6.67 -10.24
N THR A 71 15.95 5.68 -9.47
CA THR A 71 15.42 4.40 -9.95
C THR A 71 13.90 4.40 -10.07
N TYR A 72 13.19 4.85 -9.03
CA TYR A 72 11.75 4.70 -8.93
C TYR A 72 11.07 5.89 -9.57
N LYS A 73 9.99 5.63 -10.31
CA LYS A 73 9.13 6.63 -10.93
C LYS A 73 7.69 6.50 -10.44
N PHE A 74 7.30 5.29 -10.06
CA PHE A 74 5.95 4.97 -9.62
C PHE A 74 5.96 4.21 -8.29
N LEU A 75 4.88 4.34 -7.54
CA LEU A 75 4.64 3.64 -6.29
C LEU A 75 3.34 2.83 -6.39
N ASP A 76 3.37 1.62 -5.84
CA ASP A 76 2.21 0.75 -5.66
C ASP A 76 2.09 0.37 -4.18
N VAL A 77 1.06 0.88 -3.51
CA VAL A 77 0.86 0.73 -2.07
C VAL A 77 0.03 -0.52 -1.80
N LYS A 78 0.48 -1.33 -0.84
CA LYS A 78 -0.23 -2.50 -0.34
C LYS A 78 -0.51 -2.31 1.15
N ASN A 79 -1.79 -2.24 1.50
CA ASN A 79 -2.30 -2.17 2.87
C ASN A 79 -3.03 -3.50 3.21
N PRO A 80 -2.35 -4.49 3.79
CA PRO A 80 -2.96 -5.74 4.22
C PRO A 80 -4.01 -5.50 5.30
N ILE A 81 -5.19 -6.10 5.14
CA ILE A 81 -6.27 -6.01 6.11
C ILE A 81 -5.92 -6.84 7.35
N ASP A 82 -6.04 -6.24 8.54
CA ASP A 82 -6.04 -7.02 9.77
C ASP A 82 -7.40 -7.68 9.99
N PHE A 83 -7.48 -8.99 9.79
CA PHE A 83 -8.72 -9.73 9.97
C PHE A 83 -9.29 -9.61 11.38
N ASP A 84 -8.50 -9.33 12.41
CA ASP A 84 -9.03 -9.12 13.76
C ASP A 84 -9.89 -7.86 13.84
N LYS A 85 -9.55 -6.83 13.05
CA LYS A 85 -10.27 -5.55 13.00
C LYS A 85 -11.56 -5.62 12.19
N ILE A 86 -11.81 -6.69 11.45
CA ILE A 86 -13.09 -6.88 10.75
C ILE A 86 -14.19 -7.14 11.79
N PRO A 87 -15.31 -6.36 11.78
CA PRO A 87 -16.46 -6.60 12.65
C PRO A 87 -17.03 -8.02 12.51
N LYS A 88 -17.51 -8.60 13.62
CA LYS A 88 -17.96 -10.01 13.68
C LYS A 88 -19.08 -10.29 12.68
N GLU A 89 -20.01 -9.35 12.53
CA GLU A 89 -21.13 -9.40 11.58
C GLU A 89 -20.67 -9.53 10.12
N LEU A 90 -19.52 -8.95 9.77
CA LEU A 90 -18.93 -9.07 8.43
C LEU A 90 -18.11 -10.35 8.26
N LYS A 91 -17.78 -11.03 9.36
CA LYS A 91 -17.15 -12.35 9.36
C LYS A 91 -18.18 -13.48 9.30
N MET A 92 -19.46 -13.22 9.54
CA MET A 92 -20.49 -14.27 9.53
C MET A 92 -20.96 -14.57 8.11
N LYS A 93 -21.03 -15.86 7.78
CA LYS A 93 -21.70 -16.36 6.59
C LYS A 93 -23.22 -16.35 6.80
N LYS A 94 -23.98 -16.50 5.71
CA LYS A 94 -25.46 -16.56 5.75
C LYS A 94 -26.01 -17.70 6.62
N ASP A 95 -25.24 -18.77 6.80
CA ASP A 95 -25.57 -19.93 7.62
C ASP A 95 -25.19 -19.77 9.11
N GLY A 96 -24.69 -18.59 9.52
CA GLY A 96 -24.29 -18.30 10.89
C GLY A 96 -22.87 -18.75 11.26
N THR A 97 -22.12 -19.39 10.35
CA THR A 97 -20.74 -19.80 10.59
C THR A 97 -19.74 -18.66 10.34
N ILE A 98 -18.55 -18.74 10.93
CA ILE A 98 -17.48 -17.75 10.71
C ILE A 98 -16.77 -18.04 9.39
N LYS A 99 -16.52 -17.00 8.59
CA LYS A 99 -15.68 -17.04 7.40
C LYS A 99 -14.25 -17.38 7.78
N GLU A 100 -13.72 -18.45 7.19
CA GLU A 100 -12.30 -18.76 7.29
C GLU A 100 -11.51 -17.76 6.44
N PHE A 101 -10.49 -17.19 7.06
CA PHE A 101 -9.54 -16.30 6.39
C PHE A 101 -8.23 -17.06 6.13
N PRO A 102 -7.58 -16.84 4.99
CA PRO A 102 -6.25 -17.41 4.75
C PRO A 102 -5.25 -16.90 5.79
N SER A 103 -4.19 -17.67 6.05
CA SER A 103 -3.11 -17.21 6.92
C SER A 103 -2.39 -16.01 6.30
N TYR A 104 -1.75 -15.17 7.12
CA TYR A 104 -0.93 -14.07 6.63
C TYR A 104 0.27 -14.57 5.80
N GLU A 105 0.81 -15.75 6.11
CA GLU A 105 1.83 -16.40 5.28
C GLU A 105 1.30 -16.70 3.87
N GLN A 106 0.10 -17.26 3.75
CA GLN A 106 -0.51 -17.56 2.45
C GLN A 106 -0.83 -16.28 1.66
N ILE A 107 -1.39 -15.27 2.33
CA ILE A 107 -1.65 -13.95 1.72
C ILE A 107 -0.36 -13.33 1.21
N GLY A 108 0.69 -13.38 2.04
CA GLY A 108 1.99 -12.85 1.67
C GLY A 108 2.57 -13.59 0.48
N TYR A 109 2.52 -14.93 0.50
CA TYR A 109 2.97 -15.76 -0.62
C TYR A 109 2.28 -15.43 -1.93
N ASP A 110 0.95 -15.32 -1.91
CA ASP A 110 0.17 -14.98 -3.09
C ASP A 110 0.45 -13.55 -3.57
N MET A 111 0.68 -12.61 -2.66
CA MET A 111 1.10 -11.24 -2.99
C MET A 111 2.49 -11.24 -3.65
N GLY A 112 3.48 -11.93 -3.07
CA GLY A 112 4.82 -12.06 -3.62
C GLY A 112 4.85 -12.65 -5.04
N LYS A 113 3.96 -13.61 -5.33
CA LYS A 113 3.80 -14.16 -6.69
C LYS A 113 3.07 -13.25 -7.68
N LYS A 114 2.29 -12.29 -7.19
CA LYS A 114 1.53 -11.34 -8.02
C LYS A 114 2.36 -10.12 -8.42
N ILE A 115 3.18 -9.61 -7.52
CA ILE A 115 3.99 -8.39 -7.73
C ILE A 115 4.78 -8.43 -9.07
N PRO A 116 5.53 -9.50 -9.39
CA PRO A 116 6.27 -9.57 -10.66
C PRO A 116 5.37 -9.49 -11.90
N LYS A 117 4.16 -10.06 -11.82
CA LYS A 117 3.18 -10.02 -12.92
C LYS A 117 2.59 -8.62 -13.06
N GLN A 118 2.32 -7.93 -11.96
CA GLN A 118 1.81 -6.55 -11.95
C GLN A 118 2.83 -5.60 -12.58
N LYS A 119 4.11 -5.69 -12.19
CA LYS A 119 5.18 -4.89 -12.83
C LYS A 119 5.23 -5.08 -14.35
N LYS A 120 5.18 -6.33 -14.83
CA LYS A 120 5.14 -6.64 -16.27
C LYS A 120 3.87 -6.16 -16.98
N PHE A 121 2.77 -6.04 -16.25
CA PHE A 121 1.52 -5.50 -16.77
C PHE A 121 1.62 -3.98 -16.93
N PHE A 122 2.08 -3.27 -15.90
CA PHE A 122 2.23 -1.81 -15.94
C PHE A 122 3.13 -1.33 -17.09
N MET A 123 4.17 -2.09 -17.45
CA MET A 123 5.06 -1.75 -18.56
C MET A 123 4.38 -1.71 -19.95
N LYS A 124 3.17 -2.27 -20.07
CA LYS A 124 2.41 -2.30 -21.32
C LYS A 124 1.47 -1.11 -21.46
N GLU A 125 1.28 -0.35 -20.39
CA GLU A 125 0.39 0.80 -20.36
C GLU A 125 1.07 2.03 -20.96
N MET A 126 0.28 2.87 -21.62
CA MET A 126 0.76 4.16 -22.13
C MET A 126 1.24 5.03 -20.96
N ASP A 127 2.42 5.63 -21.12
CA ASP A 127 3.10 6.40 -20.06
C ASP A 127 3.40 5.61 -18.77
N GLY A 128 3.36 4.28 -18.83
CA GLY A 128 3.75 3.40 -17.74
C GLY A 128 5.27 3.28 -17.53
N PRO A 129 5.70 2.48 -16.55
CA PRO A 129 7.12 2.21 -16.31
C PRO A 129 7.78 1.59 -17.53
N LYS A 130 9.00 2.05 -17.84
CA LYS A 130 9.84 1.50 -18.91
C LYS A 130 10.51 0.20 -18.50
N LYS A 131 10.68 -0.01 -17.19
CA LYS A 131 11.26 -1.23 -16.61
C LYS A 131 10.59 -1.59 -15.29
N PRO A 132 10.60 -2.88 -14.88
CA PRO A 132 9.97 -3.32 -13.62
C PRO A 132 10.49 -2.58 -12.38
N GLU A 133 11.77 -2.20 -12.39
CA GLU A 133 12.44 -1.57 -11.25
C GLU A 133 12.01 -0.11 -11.04
N GLU A 134 11.33 0.50 -12.02
CA GLU A 134 10.78 1.84 -11.87
C GLU A 134 9.54 1.87 -10.95
N VAL A 135 9.03 0.71 -10.52
CA VAL A 135 7.88 0.58 -9.61
C VAL A 135 8.32 0.07 -8.24
N LEU A 136 8.23 0.94 -7.24
CA LEU A 136 8.45 0.58 -5.84
C LEU A 136 7.13 0.12 -5.21
N HIS A 137 7.10 -1.09 -4.65
CA HIS A 137 5.94 -1.54 -3.88
C HIS A 137 6.12 -1.18 -2.40
N LEU A 138 5.15 -0.48 -1.83
CA LEU A 138 5.14 -0.09 -0.42
C LEU A 138 4.16 -0.97 0.34
N VAL A 139 4.66 -1.98 1.04
CA VAL A 139 3.84 -2.90 1.83
C VAL A 139 3.80 -2.41 3.26
N ASN A 140 2.70 -1.78 3.66
CA ASN A 140 2.54 -1.29 5.02
C ASN A 140 2.03 -2.40 5.95
N VAL A 141 2.90 -2.96 6.78
CA VAL A 141 2.56 -3.97 7.79
C VAL A 141 2.14 -3.36 9.13
N GLY A 142 2.23 -2.04 9.29
CA GLY A 142 1.88 -1.33 10.52
C GLY A 142 0.43 -1.53 10.96
N GLN A 143 -0.47 -1.75 10.01
CA GLN A 143 -1.90 -1.97 10.29
C GLN A 143 -2.20 -3.28 11.02
N LEU A 144 -1.30 -4.27 10.99
CA LEU A 144 -1.47 -5.55 11.66
C LEU A 144 -1.14 -5.44 13.15
N ASN A 145 -2.07 -5.83 14.02
CA ASN A 145 -1.96 -5.65 15.47
C ASN A 145 -0.94 -6.55 16.18
N HIS A 146 -0.30 -7.51 15.49
CA HIS A 146 0.56 -8.51 16.11
C HIS A 146 1.85 -8.74 15.31
N SER A 147 3.00 -8.72 15.99
CA SER A 147 4.33 -8.90 15.38
C SER A 147 4.44 -10.19 14.55
N LYS A 148 3.93 -11.30 15.09
CA LYS A 148 3.84 -12.58 14.37
C LYS A 148 3.13 -12.46 13.02
N LYS A 149 1.99 -11.77 12.94
CA LYS A 149 1.26 -11.58 11.67
C LYS A 149 2.08 -10.77 10.66
N LYS A 150 2.77 -9.73 11.14
CA LYS A 150 3.70 -8.93 10.31
C LYS A 150 4.80 -9.82 9.73
N GLN A 151 5.44 -10.63 10.58
CA GLN A 151 6.49 -11.56 10.17
C GLN A 151 5.98 -12.62 9.20
N ASP A 152 4.84 -13.25 9.49
CA ASP A 152 4.23 -14.26 8.62
C ASP A 152 3.94 -13.68 7.23
N LEU A 153 3.38 -12.48 7.16
CA LEU A 153 3.13 -11.78 5.90
C LEU A 153 4.43 -11.50 5.13
N VAL A 154 5.43 -10.88 5.79
CA VAL A 154 6.72 -10.55 5.17
C VAL A 154 7.41 -11.80 4.65
N ASN A 155 7.49 -12.85 5.47
CA ASN A 155 8.10 -14.13 5.10
C ASN A 155 7.36 -14.77 3.91
N GLY A 156 6.02 -14.71 3.91
CA GLY A 156 5.20 -15.13 2.78
C GLY A 156 5.58 -14.39 1.50
N ILE A 157 5.63 -13.05 1.53
CA ILE A 157 5.97 -12.21 0.37
C ILE A 157 7.35 -12.56 -0.17
N LEU A 158 8.37 -12.62 0.71
CA LEU A 158 9.74 -12.95 0.33
C LEU A 158 9.83 -14.34 -0.31
N LYS A 159 9.12 -15.33 0.24
CA LYS A 159 9.04 -16.68 -0.34
C LYS A 159 8.36 -16.68 -1.70
N GLY A 160 7.24 -15.96 -1.85
CA GLY A 160 6.49 -15.87 -3.12
C GLY A 160 7.30 -15.21 -4.24
N LEU A 161 8.09 -14.19 -3.91
CA LEU A 161 9.01 -13.54 -4.84
C LEU A 161 10.14 -14.48 -5.27
N LYS A 162 10.79 -15.12 -4.28
CA LYS A 162 11.86 -16.07 -4.54
C LYS A 162 11.41 -17.21 -5.45
N ASP A 163 10.25 -17.79 -5.18
CA ASP A 163 9.67 -18.85 -6.01
C ASP A 163 9.27 -18.36 -7.42
N SER A 164 9.09 -17.05 -7.59
CA SER A 164 8.85 -16.40 -8.88
C SER A 164 10.13 -15.99 -9.61
N GLY A 165 11.31 -16.23 -9.01
CA GLY A 165 12.62 -15.87 -9.56
C GLY A 165 13.00 -14.40 -9.42
N GLU A 166 12.37 -13.67 -8.49
CA GLU A 166 12.47 -12.22 -8.37
C GLU A 166 13.07 -11.82 -7.01
N SER A 167 13.73 -10.67 -6.96
CA SER A 167 14.30 -10.12 -5.73
C SER A 167 13.29 -9.21 -5.01
N ALA A 168 13.60 -8.83 -3.76
CA ALA A 168 12.80 -7.90 -2.98
C ALA A 168 13.34 -6.45 -3.02
N GLU A 169 14.24 -6.13 -3.95
CA GLU A 169 14.96 -4.84 -3.97
C GLU A 169 14.02 -3.63 -4.11
N ASP A 170 13.00 -3.73 -4.97
CA ASP A 170 12.00 -2.68 -5.18
C ASP A 170 10.71 -2.91 -4.37
N ILE A 171 10.86 -3.51 -3.18
CA ILE A 171 9.77 -3.68 -2.21
C ILE A 171 10.23 -3.15 -0.87
N LYS A 172 9.44 -2.25 -0.27
CA LYS A 172 9.69 -1.70 1.06
C LYS A 172 8.57 -2.11 2.00
N PHE A 173 8.96 -2.69 3.12
CA PHE A 173 8.05 -3.01 4.22
C PHE A 173 8.05 -1.85 5.20
N LEU A 174 6.92 -1.17 5.31
CA LEU A 174 6.73 -0.05 6.22
C LEU A 174 5.99 -0.53 7.47
N ASN A 175 6.39 -0.06 8.64
CA ASN A 175 5.68 -0.34 9.89
C ASN A 175 5.01 0.95 10.39
N TYR A 176 4.07 1.45 9.60
CA TYR A 176 3.37 2.70 9.88
C TYR A 176 1.91 2.43 10.24
N ASP A 177 1.53 2.68 11.49
CA ASP A 177 0.17 2.48 12.00
C ASP A 177 -0.69 3.76 11.95
N GLY A 178 -0.11 4.88 11.53
CA GLY A 178 -0.82 6.16 11.40
C GLY A 178 -1.16 6.82 12.72
N VAL A 179 -0.48 6.43 13.80
CA VAL A 179 -0.63 6.99 15.15
C VAL A 179 0.75 7.14 15.77
N ARG A 180 1.22 8.36 16.04
CA ARG A 180 2.33 8.50 17.01
C ARG A 180 1.83 8.04 18.38
N ASN A 181 2.53 7.07 18.96
CA ASN A 181 2.61 7.00 20.42
C ASN A 181 3.52 8.16 20.81
N ASP A 182 2.92 9.31 21.08
CA ASP A 182 3.64 10.40 21.75
C ASP A 182 4.07 9.87 23.13
N GLU A 183 5.37 9.62 23.29
CA GLU A 183 6.04 9.53 24.60
C GLU A 183 6.43 10.94 25.06
#